data_AF-A0A2T2N0H6-F1
#
_entry.id   AF-A0A2T2N0H6-F1
#
_cell.length_a   1.000
_cell.length_b   1.000
_cell.length_c   1.000
_cell.angle_alpha   90.00
_cell.angle_beta   90.00
_cell.angle_gamma   90.00
#
_symmetry.space_group_name_H-M   'P 1'
#
loop_
_entity.id
_entity.type
_entity.pdbx_description
1 polymer ?
#
loop_
_entity_poly.entity_id
_entity_poly.type
_entity_poly.pdbx_seq_one_letter_code
_entity_poly.pdbx_strand_id
1 'polypeptide(L)'
;MNKTYFIIDTLDECVASDLPKLLDFIVKASAASSRVKWIVSSRNWIEIEKRLAKVEEGEQLSLELNKKSISAAVETFIKQKVFELSKDNAYDDETRDALQQYLLSNAGGTFLWVALVYENLKTVPKRHVIKVLETFPSGLNPLYKRMMQKISDTLDADICKEILAVAATTYRPTTLDELFTLTEPLEAISKDSVAMKEIISNCGSFLTLRENTVYFVHQSAKDFLSTEAYHDIFPHGRKKYHLDMFSTSLQVMSKALHRDMYGLREVGYPAERIQQPHPDPLASSQYSVIYWVDHLCDFF
;
A
#
# COMPACT_ATOMS: atom_id res chain seq x y z
N MET A 1 -10.29 23.17 30.29
CA MET A 1 -9.42 22.09 29.75
C MET A 1 -10.12 21.51 28.53
N ASN A 2 -9.39 21.32 27.43
CA ASN A 2 -9.96 21.01 26.10
C ASN A 2 -10.18 19.50 25.90
N LYS A 3 -11.04 19.15 24.95
CA LYS A 3 -11.20 17.78 24.46
C LYS A 3 -10.04 17.43 23.52
N THR A 4 -9.60 16.18 23.54
CA THR A 4 -8.58 15.64 22.65
C THR A 4 -9.19 14.52 21.82
N TYR A 5 -8.91 14.52 20.52
CA TYR A 5 -9.43 13.54 19.57
C TYR A 5 -8.27 12.71 19.02
N PHE A 6 -8.37 11.39 19.13
CA PHE A 6 -7.49 10.44 18.46
C PHE A 6 -8.23 9.83 17.29
N ILE A 7 -7.62 9.89 16.11
CA ILE A 7 -8.14 9.28 14.88
C ILE A 7 -7.18 8.16 14.51
N ILE A 8 -7.69 6.94 14.48
CA ILE A 8 -6.95 5.77 14.01
C ILE A 8 -7.60 5.31 12.72
N ASP A 9 -6.87 5.46 11.63
CA ASP A 9 -7.28 4.93 10.34
C ASP A 9 -6.84 3.46 10.22
N THR A 10 -7.63 2.65 9.53
CA THR A 10 -7.35 1.25 9.17
C THR A 10 -6.86 0.38 10.33
N LEU A 11 -7.62 0.35 11.44
CA LEU A 11 -7.26 -0.39 12.66
C LEU A 11 -7.00 -1.89 12.41
N ASP A 12 -7.64 -2.49 11.40
CA ASP A 12 -7.42 -3.88 10.97
C ASP A 12 -6.04 -4.14 10.35
N GLU A 13 -5.29 -3.10 9.99
CA GLU A 13 -3.89 -3.21 9.52
C GLU A 13 -2.87 -3.23 10.67
N CYS A 14 -3.32 -3.10 11.93
CA CYS A 14 -2.47 -3.26 13.10
C CYS A 14 -1.92 -4.69 13.16
N VAL A 15 -0.64 -4.83 13.52
CA VAL A 15 0.01 -6.14 13.67
C VAL A 15 -0.82 -7.03 14.59
N ALA A 16 -1.09 -8.26 14.15
CA ALA A 16 -2.06 -9.16 14.79
C ALA A 16 -1.78 -9.40 16.29
N SER A 17 -0.51 -9.38 16.70
CA SER A 17 -0.09 -9.55 18.10
C SER A 17 -0.37 -8.34 18.99
N ASP A 18 -0.50 -7.14 18.41
CA ASP A 18 -0.66 -5.88 19.14
C ASP A 18 -2.08 -5.30 19.04
N LEU A 19 -2.85 -5.66 18.02
CA LEU A 19 -4.25 -5.25 17.86
C LEU A 19 -5.08 -5.50 19.14
N PRO A 20 -5.03 -6.68 19.80
CA PRO A 20 -5.68 -6.89 21.09
C PRO A 20 -5.31 -5.87 22.17
N LYS A 21 -4.03 -5.52 22.27
CA LYS A 21 -3.51 -4.60 23.29
C LYS A 21 -4.00 -3.17 23.03
N LEU A 22 -3.99 -2.75 21.76
CA LEU A 22 -4.47 -1.45 21.33
C LEU A 22 -5.98 -1.31 21.59
N LEU A 23 -6.77 -2.32 21.23
CA LEU A 23 -8.21 -2.34 21.49
C LEU A 23 -8.52 -2.24 22.99
N ASP A 24 -7.83 -3.04 23.82
CA ASP A 24 -8.01 -3.00 25.26
C ASP A 24 -7.60 -1.64 25.86
N PHE A 25 -6.57 -1.00 25.29
CA PHE A 25 -6.17 0.36 25.67
C PHE A 25 -7.24 1.40 25.32
N ILE A 26 -7.78 1.38 24.09
CA ILE A 26 -8.84 2.30 23.64
C ILE A 26 -10.06 2.19 24.55
N VAL A 27 -10.49 0.97 24.89
CA VAL A 27 -11.62 0.73 25.79
C VAL A 27 -11.35 1.33 27.17
N LYS A 28 -10.19 1.04 27.77
CA LYS A 28 -9.81 1.57 29.09
C LYS A 28 -9.69 3.09 29.09
N ALA A 29 -9.06 3.66 28.07
CA ALA A 29 -8.86 5.10 27.96
C ALA A 29 -10.18 5.86 27.77
N SER A 30 -11.11 5.27 27.00
CA SER A 30 -12.45 5.83 26.81
C SER A 30 -13.24 5.89 28.11
N ALA A 31 -13.15 4.84 28.94
CA ALA A 31 -13.79 4.82 30.26
C ALA A 31 -13.12 5.76 31.27
N ALA A 32 -11.80 5.95 31.18
CA ALA A 32 -11.04 6.76 32.14
C ALA A 32 -11.26 8.28 32.00
N SER A 33 -11.65 8.77 30.82
CA SER A 33 -11.80 10.21 30.59
C SER A 33 -12.77 10.55 29.45
N SER A 34 -13.86 11.23 29.78
CA SER A 34 -14.81 11.77 28.80
C SER A 34 -14.26 12.88 27.91
N ARG A 35 -13.03 13.36 28.21
CA ARG A 35 -12.33 14.37 27.41
C ARG A 35 -11.52 13.78 26.27
N VAL A 36 -11.25 12.48 26.29
CA VAL A 36 -10.57 11.77 25.21
C VAL A 36 -11.65 11.14 24.33
N LYS A 37 -11.64 11.47 23.04
CA LYS A 37 -12.57 10.91 22.06
C LYS A 37 -11.79 10.15 20.99
N TRP A 38 -12.30 9.00 20.61
CA TRP A 38 -11.68 8.10 19.65
C TRP A 38 -12.57 8.01 18.41
N ILE A 39 -11.94 8.13 17.24
CA ILE A 39 -12.55 7.82 15.96
C ILE A 39 -11.67 6.74 15.35
N VAL A 40 -12.25 5.57 15.10
CA VAL A 40 -11.52 4.43 14.52
C VAL A 40 -12.23 3.99 13.25
N SER A 41 -11.47 3.75 12.19
CA SER A 41 -11.94 3.06 10.99
C SER A 41 -11.35 1.65 10.96
N SER A 42 -12.10 0.69 10.42
CA SER A 42 -11.69 -0.72 10.34
C SER A 42 -12.58 -1.47 9.35
N ARG A 43 -12.11 -2.60 8.83
CA ARG A 43 -12.98 -3.66 8.30
C ARG A 43 -13.92 -4.21 9.39
N ASN A 44 -15.04 -4.78 8.97
CA ASN A 44 -16.06 -5.40 9.83
C ASN A 44 -15.58 -6.76 10.41
N TRP A 45 -14.45 -6.75 11.12
CA TRP A 45 -13.92 -7.94 11.78
C TRP A 45 -14.60 -8.14 13.12
N ILE A 46 -15.19 -9.33 13.30
CA ILE A 46 -15.95 -9.70 14.50
C ILE A 46 -15.14 -9.49 15.78
N GLU A 47 -13.81 -9.72 15.77
CA GLU A 47 -12.98 -9.48 16.95
C GLU A 47 -12.92 -8.00 17.34
N ILE A 48 -12.75 -7.11 16.36
CA ILE A 48 -12.67 -5.66 16.57
C ILE A 48 -14.02 -5.16 17.10
N GLU A 49 -15.12 -5.55 16.45
CA GLU A 49 -16.48 -5.21 16.87
C GLU A 49 -16.77 -5.66 18.31
N LYS A 50 -16.47 -6.93 18.63
CA LYS A 50 -16.72 -7.49 19.98
C LYS A 50 -15.93 -6.76 21.07
N ARG A 51 -14.70 -6.32 20.79
CA ARG A 51 -13.90 -5.60 21.79
C ARG A 51 -14.36 -4.15 21.94
N LEU A 52 -14.64 -3.45 20.84
CA LEU A 52 -15.09 -2.05 20.87
C LEU A 52 -16.51 -1.91 21.42
N ALA A 53 -17.36 -2.93 21.29
CA ALA A 53 -18.69 -2.97 21.92
C ALA A 53 -18.67 -2.85 23.46
N LYS A 54 -17.50 -2.98 24.09
CA LYS A 54 -17.32 -2.74 25.53
C LYS A 54 -17.30 -1.26 25.91
N VAL A 55 -17.26 -0.35 24.94
CA VAL A 55 -17.33 1.10 25.18
C VAL A 55 -18.79 1.52 25.35
N GLU A 56 -19.14 2.09 26.51
CA GLU A 56 -20.53 2.43 26.86
C GLU A 56 -21.15 3.53 25.97
N GLU A 57 -20.38 4.54 25.56
CA GLU A 57 -20.83 5.65 24.70
C GLU A 57 -20.34 5.52 23.23
N GLY A 58 -20.11 4.29 22.76
CA GLY A 58 -19.62 4.03 21.40
C GLY A 58 -20.75 3.99 20.37
N GLU A 59 -20.58 4.70 19.25
CA GLU A 59 -21.45 4.60 18.07
C GLU A 59 -20.71 3.89 16.94
N GLN A 60 -21.35 2.89 16.31
CA GLN A 60 -20.81 2.19 15.16
C GLN A 60 -21.49 2.67 13.88
N LEU A 61 -20.72 3.23 12.96
CA LEU A 61 -21.19 3.56 11.63
C LEU A 61 -20.71 2.52 10.62
N SER A 62 -21.60 1.62 10.19
CA SER A 62 -21.30 0.71 9.08
C SER A 62 -21.55 1.40 7.74
N LEU A 63 -20.49 1.59 6.97
CA LEU A 63 -20.57 2.11 5.62
C LEU A 63 -21.34 1.13 4.70
N GLU A 64 -21.19 -0.18 4.89
CA GLU A 64 -21.89 -1.20 4.09
C GLU A 64 -23.41 -1.15 4.20
N LEU A 65 -23.94 -0.64 5.31
CA LEU A 65 -25.39 -0.43 5.52
C LEU A 65 -25.91 0.85 4.85
N ASN A 66 -25.03 1.75 4.46
CA ASN A 66 -25.34 3.06 3.87
C ASN A 66 -25.11 3.10 2.35
N LYS A 67 -25.38 1.98 1.65
CA LYS A 67 -25.10 1.82 0.21
C LYS A 67 -25.60 2.97 -0.65
N LYS A 68 -26.81 3.49 -0.41
CA LYS A 68 -27.37 4.60 -1.19
C LYS A 68 -26.53 5.88 -1.08
N SER A 69 -26.10 6.23 0.13
CA SER A 69 -25.26 7.40 0.38
C SER A 69 -23.88 7.23 -0.25
N ILE A 70 -23.31 6.03 -0.16
CA ILE A 70 -22.03 5.70 -0.80
C ILE A 70 -22.14 5.79 -2.32
N SER A 71 -23.18 5.19 -2.92
CA SER A 71 -23.44 5.30 -4.35
C SER A 71 -23.51 6.77 -4.77
N ALA A 72 -24.30 7.61 -4.10
CA ALA A 72 -24.40 9.03 -4.42
C ALA A 72 -23.05 9.77 -4.30
N ALA A 73 -22.24 9.44 -3.29
CA ALA A 73 -20.91 10.00 -3.12
C ALA A 73 -19.94 9.55 -4.23
N VAL A 74 -19.99 8.28 -4.64
CA VAL A 74 -19.20 7.75 -5.76
C VAL A 74 -19.64 8.36 -7.09
N GLU A 75 -20.94 8.54 -7.32
CA GLU A 75 -21.47 9.24 -8.50
C GLU A 75 -20.95 10.68 -8.58
N THR A 76 -20.91 11.37 -7.43
CA THR A 76 -20.37 12.74 -7.34
C THR A 76 -18.87 12.74 -7.63
N PHE A 77 -18.13 11.77 -7.09
CA PHE A 77 -16.71 11.60 -7.36
C PHE A 77 -16.44 11.29 -8.84
N ILE A 78 -17.25 10.44 -9.48
CA ILE A 78 -17.17 10.16 -10.91
C ILE A 78 -17.36 11.45 -11.72
N LYS A 79 -18.41 12.23 -11.43
CA LYS A 79 -18.65 13.51 -12.13
C LYS A 79 -17.45 14.45 -12.03
N GLN A 80 -16.87 14.55 -10.83
CA GLN A 80 -15.66 15.37 -10.62
C GLN A 80 -14.46 14.85 -11.43
N LYS A 81 -14.18 13.54 -11.40
CA LYS A 81 -13.05 12.95 -12.12
C LYS A 81 -13.21 12.99 -13.64
N VAL A 82 -14.42 12.82 -14.14
CA VAL A 82 -14.75 13.01 -15.55
C VAL A 82 -14.51 14.46 -15.95
N PHE A 83 -14.98 15.42 -15.16
CA PHE A 83 -14.76 16.84 -15.44
C PHE A 83 -13.27 17.20 -15.50
N GLU A 84 -12.47 16.74 -14.52
CA GLU A 84 -11.01 16.90 -14.50
C GLU A 84 -10.38 16.30 -15.76
N LEU A 85 -10.66 15.04 -16.07
CA LEU A 85 -10.05 14.34 -17.22
C LEU A 85 -10.43 15.00 -18.56
N SER A 86 -11.70 15.38 -18.70
CA SER A 86 -12.21 16.05 -19.90
C SER A 86 -11.56 17.41 -20.12
N LYS A 87 -11.32 18.17 -19.05
CA LYS A 87 -10.63 19.46 -19.12
C LYS A 87 -9.17 19.28 -19.54
N ASP A 88 -8.46 18.35 -18.91
CA ASP A 88 -7.03 18.12 -19.14
C ASP A 88 -6.75 17.59 -20.56
N ASN A 89 -7.71 16.87 -21.15
CA ASN A 89 -7.55 16.22 -22.46
C ASN A 89 -8.43 16.79 -23.58
N ALA A 90 -9.12 17.92 -23.33
CA ALA A 90 -10.04 18.56 -24.27
C ALA A 90 -11.07 17.59 -24.90
N TYR A 91 -11.73 16.79 -24.05
CA TYR A 91 -12.81 15.90 -24.49
C TYR A 91 -14.04 16.69 -24.91
N ASP A 92 -14.69 16.24 -25.99
CA ASP A 92 -16.01 16.73 -26.39
C ASP A 92 -17.11 16.18 -25.47
N ASP A 93 -18.31 16.72 -25.61
CA ASP A 93 -19.45 16.34 -24.78
C ASP A 93 -19.80 14.85 -24.96
N GLU A 94 -19.70 14.32 -26.18
CA GLU A 94 -19.97 12.92 -26.46
C GLU A 94 -18.97 11.99 -25.72
N THR A 95 -17.67 12.29 -25.77
CA THR A 95 -16.64 11.51 -25.07
C THR A 95 -16.83 11.61 -23.55
N ARG A 96 -17.15 12.80 -23.04
CA ARG A 96 -17.40 13.02 -21.61
C ARG A 96 -18.58 12.18 -21.12
N ASP A 97 -19.69 12.21 -21.86
CA ASP A 97 -20.92 11.54 -21.46
C ASP A 97 -20.78 10.02 -21.54
N ALA A 98 -20.11 9.50 -22.58
CA ALA A 98 -19.77 8.08 -22.68
C ALA A 98 -18.86 7.62 -21.53
N LEU A 99 -17.83 8.41 -21.19
CA LEU A 99 -16.95 8.14 -20.05
C LEU A 99 -17.73 8.08 -18.73
N GLN A 100 -18.57 9.09 -18.48
CA GLN A 100 -19.38 9.15 -17.27
C GLN A 100 -20.33 7.96 -17.15
N GLN A 101 -21.07 7.63 -18.22
CA GLN A 101 -22.00 6.50 -18.22
C GLN A 101 -21.30 5.17 -17.95
N TYR A 102 -20.12 4.97 -18.54
CA TYR A 102 -19.34 3.76 -18.32
C TYR A 102 -18.88 3.62 -16.87
N LEU A 103 -18.30 4.68 -16.30
CA LEU A 103 -17.81 4.67 -14.92
C LEU A 103 -18.97 4.44 -13.94
N LEU A 104 -20.13 5.07 -14.15
CA LEU A 104 -21.32 4.87 -13.33
C LEU A 104 -21.80 3.41 -13.35
N SER A 105 -21.75 2.78 -14.52
CA SER A 105 -22.23 1.40 -14.72
C SER A 105 -21.29 0.34 -14.15
N ASN A 106 -19.98 0.62 -14.06
CA ASN A 106 -18.96 -0.37 -13.75
C ASN A 106 -18.27 -0.20 -12.39
N ALA A 107 -18.35 0.98 -11.77
CA ALA A 107 -17.65 1.25 -10.51
C ALA A 107 -18.20 0.44 -9.32
N GLY A 108 -19.45 -0.02 -9.37
CA GLY A 108 -20.07 -0.81 -8.32
C GLY A 108 -20.03 -0.14 -6.94
N GLY A 109 -20.07 1.19 -6.87
CA GLY A 109 -19.94 1.94 -5.62
C GLY A 109 -18.52 1.96 -5.02
N THR A 110 -17.49 1.71 -5.81
CA THR A 110 -16.09 1.63 -5.32
C THR A 110 -15.28 2.84 -5.79
N PHE A 111 -14.95 3.75 -4.87
CA PHE A 111 -14.09 4.91 -5.16
C PHE A 111 -12.74 4.51 -5.78
N LEU A 112 -12.12 3.47 -5.22
CA LEU A 112 -10.81 2.98 -5.67
C LEU A 112 -10.84 2.49 -7.11
N TRP A 113 -11.91 1.81 -7.54
CA TRP A 113 -12.04 1.37 -8.93
C TRP A 113 -12.05 2.58 -9.87
N VAL A 114 -12.81 3.62 -9.54
CA VAL A 114 -12.87 4.86 -10.32
C VAL A 114 -11.51 5.54 -10.37
N ALA A 115 -10.81 5.62 -9.22
CA ALA A 115 -9.49 6.22 -9.14
C ALA A 115 -8.46 5.46 -10.00
N LEU A 116 -8.43 4.13 -9.96
CA LEU A 116 -7.52 3.32 -10.76
C LEU A 116 -7.78 3.46 -12.26
N VAL A 117 -9.04 3.44 -12.68
CA VAL A 117 -9.42 3.66 -14.09
C VAL A 117 -9.02 5.07 -14.53
N TYR A 118 -9.31 6.09 -13.73
CA TYR A 118 -8.93 7.47 -13.99
C TYR A 118 -7.40 7.62 -14.17
N GLU A 119 -6.58 7.08 -13.27
CA GLU A 119 -5.12 7.13 -13.39
C GLU A 119 -4.62 6.46 -14.68
N ASN A 120 -5.21 5.32 -15.07
CA ASN A 120 -4.84 4.63 -16.31
C ASN A 120 -5.28 5.37 -17.58
N LEU A 121 -6.26 6.28 -17.51
CA LEU A 121 -6.75 7.04 -18.65
C LEU A 121 -6.00 8.37 -18.86
N LYS A 122 -5.34 8.92 -17.83
CA LYS A 122 -4.64 10.21 -17.90
C LYS A 122 -3.64 10.32 -19.05
N THR A 123 -2.96 9.23 -19.38
CA THR A 123 -1.91 9.21 -20.42
C THR A 123 -2.43 8.69 -21.76
N VAL A 124 -3.71 8.33 -21.85
CA VAL A 124 -4.31 7.77 -23.06
C VAL A 124 -4.66 8.90 -24.02
N PRO A 125 -4.15 8.88 -25.27
CA PRO A 125 -4.53 9.89 -26.26
C PRO A 125 -6.04 9.92 -26.48
N LYS A 126 -6.64 11.12 -26.56
CA LYS A 126 -8.09 11.35 -26.74
C LYS A 126 -8.75 10.37 -27.74
N ARG A 127 -8.15 10.19 -28.92
CA ARG A 127 -8.65 9.31 -30.00
C ARG A 127 -8.80 7.81 -29.62
N HIS A 128 -8.22 7.39 -28.49
CA HIS A 128 -8.26 6.00 -28.02
C HIS A 128 -8.96 5.84 -26.68
N VAL A 129 -9.40 6.92 -26.02
CA VAL A 129 -9.90 6.88 -24.64
C VAL A 129 -11.10 5.95 -24.49
N ILE A 130 -12.10 6.03 -25.38
CA ILE A 130 -13.30 5.19 -25.33
C ILE A 130 -12.96 3.72 -25.55
N LYS A 131 -12.10 3.43 -26.54
CA LYS A 131 -11.65 2.05 -26.80
C LYS A 131 -10.90 1.46 -25.61
N VAL A 132 -10.05 2.25 -24.93
CA VAL A 132 -9.34 1.78 -23.73
C VAL A 132 -10.31 1.66 -22.56
N LEU A 133 -11.25 2.59 -22.41
CA LEU A 133 -12.28 2.59 -21.38
C LEU A 133 -13.09 1.29 -21.39
N GLU A 134 -13.52 0.84 -22.57
CA GLU A 134 -14.30 -0.39 -22.76
C GLU A 134 -13.56 -1.67 -22.34
N THR A 135 -12.22 -1.61 -22.20
CA THR A 135 -11.43 -2.74 -21.72
C THR A 135 -11.40 -2.89 -20.20
N PHE A 136 -11.86 -1.89 -19.41
CA PHE A 136 -11.83 -1.98 -17.95
C PHE A 136 -13.03 -2.76 -17.42
N PRO A 137 -12.82 -3.91 -16.77
CA PRO A 137 -13.94 -4.72 -16.30
C PRO A 137 -14.62 -4.10 -15.08
N SER A 138 -15.90 -4.44 -14.88
CA SER A 138 -16.65 -4.09 -13.67
C SER A 138 -16.05 -4.76 -12.43
N GLY A 139 -15.94 -3.99 -11.35
CA GLY A 139 -15.44 -4.47 -10.06
C GLY A 139 -13.91 -4.53 -9.94
N LEU A 140 -13.44 -4.56 -8.69
CA LEU A 140 -12.03 -4.36 -8.36
C LEU A 140 -11.14 -5.58 -8.67
N ASN A 141 -11.59 -6.81 -8.37
CA ASN A 141 -10.78 -8.00 -8.63
C ASN A 141 -10.55 -8.25 -10.12
N PRO A 142 -11.57 -8.17 -11.00
CA PRO A 142 -11.34 -8.22 -12.45
C PRO A 142 -10.40 -7.11 -12.94
N LEU A 143 -10.50 -5.90 -12.37
CA LEU A 143 -9.62 -4.78 -12.70
C LEU A 143 -8.16 -5.11 -12.35
N TYR A 144 -7.89 -5.65 -11.17
CA TYR A 144 -6.56 -6.11 -10.78
C TYR A 144 -6.04 -7.25 -11.67
N LYS A 145 -6.88 -8.22 -12.06
CA LYS A 145 -6.48 -9.27 -13.03
C LYS A 145 -6.01 -8.67 -14.34
N ARG A 146 -6.75 -7.71 -14.88
CA ARG A 146 -6.35 -7.00 -16.10
C ARG A 146 -5.03 -6.24 -15.90
N MET A 147 -4.82 -5.62 -14.75
CA MET A 147 -3.54 -4.94 -14.44
C MET A 147 -2.38 -5.95 -14.40
N MET A 148 -2.56 -7.12 -13.79
CA MET A 148 -1.54 -8.18 -13.78
C MET A 148 -1.24 -8.73 -15.17
N GLN A 149 -2.27 -8.89 -16.01
CA GLN A 149 -2.09 -9.28 -17.41
C GLN A 149 -1.25 -8.27 -18.17
N LYS A 150 -1.56 -6.97 -18.04
CA LYS A 150 -0.75 -5.90 -18.65
C LYS A 150 0.72 -5.95 -18.22
N ILE A 151 0.99 -6.19 -16.94
CA ILE A 151 2.37 -6.35 -16.43
C ILE A 151 3.04 -7.55 -17.09
N SER A 152 2.31 -8.67 -17.20
CA SER A 152 2.81 -9.92 -17.79
C SER A 152 3.12 -9.80 -19.29
N ASP A 153 2.50 -8.84 -19.99
CA ASP A 153 2.75 -8.57 -21.41
C ASP A 153 3.96 -7.64 -21.65
N THR A 154 4.62 -7.14 -20.60
CA THR A 154 5.80 -6.26 -20.71
C THR A 154 7.12 -7.03 -20.68
N LEU A 155 8.20 -6.39 -21.15
CA LEU A 155 9.56 -6.94 -21.02
C LEU A 155 10.04 -7.03 -19.57
N ASP A 156 9.50 -6.17 -18.68
CA ASP A 156 9.84 -6.13 -17.26
C ASP A 156 8.93 -7.03 -16.41
N ALA A 157 8.17 -7.94 -17.02
CA ALA A 157 7.17 -8.76 -16.34
C ALA A 157 7.76 -9.50 -15.12
N ASP A 158 8.89 -10.16 -15.28
CA ASP A 158 9.54 -10.93 -14.20
C ASP A 158 10.05 -10.01 -13.09
N ILE A 159 10.65 -8.87 -13.44
CA ILE A 159 11.14 -7.87 -12.49
C ILE A 159 9.97 -7.28 -11.68
N CYS A 160 8.87 -6.92 -12.35
CA CYS A 160 7.70 -6.35 -11.70
C CYS A 160 7.04 -7.37 -10.77
N LYS A 161 6.90 -8.63 -11.19
CA LYS A 161 6.35 -9.70 -10.34
C LYS A 161 7.20 -9.94 -9.10
N GLU A 162 8.53 -9.93 -9.27
CA GLU A 162 9.46 -10.06 -8.16
C GLU A 162 9.33 -8.90 -7.16
N ILE A 163 9.26 -7.66 -7.64
CA ILE A 163 9.03 -6.49 -6.79
C ILE A 163 7.69 -6.57 -6.06
N LEU A 164 6.62 -6.96 -6.75
CA LEU A 164 5.31 -7.13 -6.13
C LEU A 164 5.34 -8.22 -5.05
N ALA A 165 6.08 -9.31 -5.27
CA ALA A 165 6.26 -10.39 -4.30
C ALA A 165 7.04 -9.93 -3.07
N VAL A 166 8.16 -9.23 -3.26
CA VAL A 166 8.96 -8.68 -2.15
C VAL A 166 8.13 -7.66 -1.37
N ALA A 167 7.51 -6.69 -2.05
CA ALA A 167 6.64 -5.70 -1.40
C ALA A 167 5.50 -6.37 -0.61
N ALA A 168 4.87 -7.42 -1.17
CA ALA A 168 3.81 -8.17 -0.49
C ALA A 168 4.31 -8.98 0.72
N THR A 169 5.59 -9.34 0.75
CA THR A 169 6.23 -10.13 1.82
C THR A 169 6.79 -9.24 2.93
N THR A 170 7.10 -7.98 2.64
CA THR A 170 7.62 -7.04 3.65
C THR A 170 6.61 -6.70 4.75
N TYR A 171 7.12 -6.49 5.97
CA TYR A 171 6.32 -6.16 7.16
C TYR A 171 5.94 -4.68 7.26
N ARG A 172 6.60 -3.82 6.49
CA ARG A 172 6.29 -2.39 6.38
C ARG A 172 6.59 -1.88 4.96
N PRO A 173 6.02 -0.74 4.55
CA PRO A 173 6.50 -0.01 3.37
C PRO A 173 8.02 0.18 3.41
N THR A 174 8.68 -0.06 2.29
CA THR A 174 10.14 0.00 2.13
C THR A 174 10.56 1.20 1.31
N THR A 175 11.75 1.75 1.56
CA THR A 175 12.33 2.73 0.64
C THR A 175 12.71 2.06 -0.69
N LEU A 176 12.92 2.85 -1.76
CA LEU A 176 13.49 2.30 -3.00
C LEU A 176 14.80 1.56 -2.73
N ASP A 177 15.68 2.18 -1.93
CA ASP A 177 17.00 1.61 -1.64
C ASP A 177 16.87 0.27 -0.90
N GLU A 178 15.98 0.17 0.09
CA GLU A 178 15.70 -1.08 0.81
C GLU A 178 15.10 -2.14 -0.13
N LEU A 179 14.09 -1.78 -0.91
CA LEU A 179 13.39 -2.71 -1.80
C LEU A 179 14.33 -3.32 -2.82
N PHE A 180 15.11 -2.50 -3.52
CA PHE A 180 16.04 -2.96 -4.55
C PHE A 180 17.25 -3.69 -3.97
N THR A 181 17.62 -3.41 -2.72
CA THR A 181 18.66 -4.16 -1.99
C THR A 181 18.17 -5.54 -1.56
N LEU A 182 16.88 -5.68 -1.23
CA LEU A 182 16.26 -6.95 -0.86
C LEU A 182 15.96 -7.86 -2.06
N THR A 183 15.87 -7.29 -3.26
CA THR A 183 15.62 -8.02 -4.49
C THR A 183 16.94 -8.38 -5.19
N GLU A 184 17.40 -9.62 -5.00
CA GLU A 184 18.71 -10.10 -5.47
C GLU A 184 19.00 -9.83 -6.97
N PRO A 185 18.05 -10.00 -7.92
CA PRO A 185 18.27 -9.65 -9.33
C PRO A 185 18.53 -8.15 -9.62
N LEU A 186 18.24 -7.26 -8.66
CA LEU A 186 18.19 -5.81 -8.88
C LEU A 186 19.26 -5.02 -8.11
N GLU A 187 20.17 -5.67 -7.38
CA GLU A 187 21.28 -4.99 -6.68
C GLU A 187 22.12 -4.14 -7.67
N ALA A 188 22.28 -4.60 -8.92
CA ALA A 188 23.00 -3.85 -9.96
C ALA A 188 22.27 -2.56 -10.40
N ILE A 189 20.94 -2.53 -10.30
CA ILE A 189 20.08 -1.40 -10.69
C ILE A 189 19.85 -0.44 -9.50
N SER A 190 20.12 -0.88 -8.27
CA SER A 190 19.93 -0.11 -7.02
C SER A 190 20.66 1.25 -6.98
N LYS A 191 21.61 1.49 -7.87
CA LYS A 191 22.36 2.75 -7.97
C LYS A 191 21.77 3.76 -8.95
N ASP A 192 20.77 3.37 -9.75
CA ASP A 192 20.10 4.23 -10.70
C ASP A 192 18.68 4.58 -10.22
N SER A 193 18.55 5.73 -9.56
CA SER A 193 17.26 6.21 -9.04
C SER A 193 16.21 6.42 -10.14
N VAL A 194 16.62 6.72 -11.38
CA VAL A 194 15.68 6.91 -12.48
C VAL A 194 15.12 5.55 -12.91
N ALA A 195 16.00 4.57 -13.12
CA ALA A 195 15.59 3.21 -13.46
C ALA A 195 14.73 2.57 -12.36
N MET A 196 15.08 2.77 -11.08
CA MET A 196 14.26 2.27 -9.97
C MET A 196 12.83 2.82 -10.01
N LYS A 197 12.67 4.12 -10.24
CA LYS A 197 11.34 4.77 -10.33
C LYS A 197 10.56 4.31 -11.55
N GLU A 198 11.23 4.09 -12.67
CA GLU A 198 10.62 3.56 -13.89
C GLU A 198 10.08 2.14 -13.66
N ILE A 199 10.86 1.26 -13.04
CA ILE A 199 10.44 -0.11 -12.72
C ILE A 199 9.24 -0.11 -11.75
N ILE A 200 9.24 0.74 -10.72
CA ILE A 200 8.09 0.88 -9.81
C ILE A 200 6.85 1.37 -10.57
N SER A 201 7.01 2.28 -11.53
CA SER A 201 5.92 2.70 -12.41
C SER A 201 5.42 1.55 -13.31
N ASN A 202 6.31 0.64 -13.73
CA ASN A 202 5.98 -0.53 -14.56
C ASN A 202 5.29 -1.65 -13.78
N CYS A 203 5.38 -1.66 -12.45
CA CYS A 203 4.57 -2.52 -11.57
C CYS A 203 3.06 -2.18 -11.61
N GLY A 204 2.67 -1.27 -12.50
CA GLY A 204 1.30 -0.81 -12.68
C GLY A 204 0.79 -0.05 -11.46
N SER A 205 -0.50 0.23 -11.44
CA SER A 205 -1.14 0.91 -10.31
C SER A 205 -1.30 0.03 -9.07
N PHE A 206 -0.48 -1.01 -8.88
CA PHE A 206 -0.41 -1.79 -7.62
C PHE A 206 0.40 -1.08 -6.57
N LEU A 207 1.49 -0.40 -6.98
CA LEU A 207 2.41 0.31 -6.10
C LEU A 207 2.33 1.82 -6.35
N THR A 208 2.70 2.59 -5.33
CA THR A 208 2.83 4.05 -5.41
C THR A 208 4.07 4.49 -4.63
N LEU A 209 4.71 5.56 -5.10
CA LEU A 209 5.92 6.10 -4.49
C LEU A 209 5.60 7.43 -3.79
N ARG A 210 5.89 7.51 -2.49
CA ARG A 210 5.76 8.74 -1.68
C ARG A 210 7.06 8.97 -0.93
N GLU A 211 7.71 10.11 -1.14
CA GLU A 211 8.97 10.45 -0.45
C GLU A 211 10.01 9.32 -0.51
N ASN A 212 10.19 8.71 -1.70
CA ASN A 212 11.08 7.57 -1.94
C ASN A 212 10.69 6.25 -1.26
N THR A 213 9.51 6.18 -0.64
CA THR A 213 8.97 4.98 0.01
C THR A 213 7.87 4.37 -0.85
N VAL A 214 7.96 3.06 -1.05
CA VAL A 214 7.05 2.25 -1.86
C VAL A 214 5.92 1.73 -1.00
N TYR A 215 4.69 2.04 -1.41
CA TYR A 215 3.47 1.59 -0.78
C TYR A 215 2.62 0.81 -1.77
N PHE A 216 1.81 -0.12 -1.30
CA PHE A 216 0.65 -0.54 -2.09
C PHE A 216 -0.31 0.63 -2.25
N VAL A 217 -0.94 0.73 -3.42
CA VAL A 217 -1.97 1.76 -3.68
C VAL A 217 -3.12 1.65 -2.67
N HIS A 218 -3.40 0.42 -2.22
CA HIS A 218 -4.43 0.08 -1.25
C HIS A 218 -4.24 -1.35 -0.74
N GLN A 219 -4.70 -1.66 0.48
CA GLN A 219 -4.61 -3.00 1.06
C GLN A 219 -5.29 -4.08 0.21
N SER A 220 -6.39 -3.76 -0.47
CA SER A 220 -7.05 -4.70 -1.41
C SER A 220 -6.15 -5.15 -2.57
N ALA A 221 -5.18 -4.34 -2.96
CA ALA A 221 -4.20 -4.71 -3.98
C ALA A 221 -3.24 -5.78 -3.44
N LYS A 222 -2.74 -5.59 -2.21
CA LYS A 222 -1.93 -6.59 -1.49
C LYS A 222 -2.72 -7.88 -1.24
N ASP A 223 -3.99 -7.78 -0.86
CA ASP A 223 -4.88 -8.92 -0.64
C ASP A 223 -5.11 -9.72 -1.93
N PHE A 224 -5.38 -9.04 -3.05
CA PHE A 224 -5.54 -9.67 -4.36
C PHE A 224 -4.28 -10.44 -4.77
N LEU A 225 -3.10 -9.83 -4.62
CA LEU A 225 -1.81 -10.46 -4.89
C LEU A 225 -1.54 -11.66 -3.97
N SER A 226 -2.02 -11.59 -2.73
CA SER A 226 -1.86 -12.65 -1.73
C SER A 226 -2.83 -13.82 -1.90
N THR A 227 -3.85 -13.69 -2.75
CA THR A 227 -4.93 -14.67 -2.86
C THR A 227 -5.15 -15.09 -4.31
N GLU A 228 -5.73 -14.21 -5.13
CA GLU A 228 -6.10 -14.53 -6.51
C GLU A 228 -4.91 -14.58 -7.46
N ALA A 229 -3.92 -13.70 -7.30
CA ALA A 229 -2.70 -13.69 -8.11
C ALA A 229 -1.50 -14.34 -7.38
N TYR A 230 -1.77 -15.17 -6.36
CA TYR A 230 -0.72 -15.76 -5.53
C TYR A 230 0.30 -16.53 -6.37
N HIS A 231 -0.14 -17.35 -7.32
CA HIS A 231 0.76 -18.13 -8.16
C HIS A 231 1.49 -17.29 -9.23
N ASP A 232 0.98 -16.11 -9.56
CA ASP A 232 1.62 -15.23 -10.54
C ASP A 232 2.85 -14.53 -9.95
N ILE A 233 2.79 -14.16 -8.66
CA ILE A 233 3.89 -13.46 -7.97
C ILE A 233 4.68 -14.35 -7.00
N PHE A 234 4.14 -15.49 -6.57
CA PHE A 234 4.83 -16.45 -5.70
C PHE A 234 4.95 -17.82 -6.41
N PRO A 235 5.66 -17.93 -7.55
CA PRO A 235 5.76 -19.19 -8.29
C PRO A 235 6.41 -20.32 -7.47
N HIS A 236 7.27 -19.98 -6.52
CA HIS A 236 7.93 -20.91 -5.60
C HIS A 236 7.34 -20.89 -4.18
N GLY A 237 6.19 -20.22 -4.01
CA GLY A 237 5.52 -20.03 -2.72
C GLY A 237 6.15 -18.94 -1.85
N ARG A 238 5.33 -18.28 -1.03
CA ARG A 238 5.74 -17.16 -0.17
C ARG A 238 6.88 -17.52 0.80
N LYS A 239 6.92 -18.76 1.30
CA LYS A 239 8.00 -19.22 2.20
C LYS A 239 9.39 -19.09 1.56
N LYS A 240 9.51 -19.33 0.24
CA LYS A 240 10.78 -19.15 -0.48
C LYS A 240 11.24 -17.69 -0.43
N TYR A 241 10.32 -16.75 -0.62
CA TYR A 241 10.60 -15.32 -0.52
C TYR A 241 11.06 -14.90 0.88
N HIS A 242 10.46 -15.42 1.94
CA HIS A 242 10.97 -15.18 3.30
C HIS A 242 12.40 -15.74 3.49
N LEU A 243 12.69 -16.94 2.99
CA LEU A 243 14.04 -17.52 3.06
C LEU A 243 15.07 -16.68 2.27
N ASP A 244 14.70 -16.19 1.10
CA ASP A 244 15.55 -15.36 0.27
C ASP A 244 15.79 -14.00 0.93
N MET A 245 14.74 -13.34 1.42
CA MET A 245 14.87 -12.08 2.15
C MET A 245 15.70 -12.21 3.43
N PHE A 246 15.60 -13.34 4.15
CA PHE A 246 16.49 -13.65 5.27
C PHE A 246 17.96 -13.73 4.82
N SER A 247 18.23 -14.52 3.77
CA SER A 247 19.58 -14.73 3.25
C SER A 247 20.19 -13.43 2.72
N THR A 248 19.44 -12.67 1.93
CA THR A 248 19.82 -11.35 1.41
C THR A 248 20.05 -10.37 2.55
N SER A 249 19.17 -10.34 3.57
CA SER A 249 19.36 -9.46 4.73
C SER A 249 20.66 -9.74 5.48
N LEU A 250 21.05 -11.01 5.64
CA LEU A 250 22.35 -11.36 6.22
C LEU A 250 23.53 -10.87 5.37
N GLN A 251 23.45 -10.99 4.04
CA GLN A 251 24.49 -10.50 3.14
C GLN A 251 24.60 -8.97 3.20
N VAL A 252 23.47 -8.26 3.17
CA VAL A 252 23.39 -6.80 3.27
C VAL A 252 24.01 -6.33 4.58
N MET A 253 23.60 -6.93 5.70
CA MET A 253 24.16 -6.60 7.01
C MET A 253 25.67 -6.89 7.09
N SER A 254 26.13 -8.00 6.53
CA SER A 254 27.56 -8.35 6.50
C SER A 254 28.40 -7.34 5.70
N LYS A 255 27.86 -6.82 4.59
CA LYS A 255 28.52 -5.80 3.75
C LYS A 255 28.46 -4.40 4.37
N ALA A 256 27.33 -4.03 4.97
CA ALA A 256 27.05 -2.66 5.41
C ALA A 256 27.46 -2.38 6.85
N LEU A 257 27.25 -3.34 7.76
CA LEU A 257 27.44 -3.10 9.18
C LEU A 257 28.92 -3.20 9.57
N HIS A 258 29.37 -2.17 10.28
CA HIS A 258 30.62 -2.19 11.01
C HIS A 258 30.44 -1.54 12.38
N ARG A 259 31.43 -1.69 13.25
CA ARG A 259 31.42 -1.03 14.56
C ARG A 259 31.38 0.48 14.37
N ASP A 260 30.53 1.14 15.15
CA ASP A 260 30.37 2.60 15.15
C ASP A 260 29.92 3.17 13.78
N MET A 261 28.73 2.74 13.33
CA MET A 261 28.13 3.14 12.04
C MET A 261 28.07 4.66 11.83
N TYR A 262 27.89 5.43 12.90
CA TYR A 262 27.78 6.89 12.85
C TYR A 262 29.05 7.62 13.31
N GLY A 263 30.14 6.91 13.59
CA GLY A 263 31.40 7.51 13.98
C GLY A 263 31.31 8.32 15.29
N LEU A 264 30.47 7.90 16.24
CA LEU A 264 30.22 8.58 17.50
C LEU A 264 31.44 8.58 18.43
N ARG A 265 32.35 7.60 18.27
CA ARG A 265 33.64 7.46 19.00
C ARG A 265 33.54 7.38 20.53
N GLU A 266 32.35 7.43 21.12
CA GLU A 266 32.10 7.39 22.56
C GLU A 266 31.08 6.30 22.92
N VAL A 267 31.34 5.56 23.99
CA VAL A 267 30.40 4.57 24.54
C VAL A 267 29.38 5.29 25.41
N GLY A 268 28.10 4.98 25.25
CA GLY A 268 27.02 5.61 26.02
C GLY A 268 26.60 6.99 25.51
N TYR A 269 26.93 7.32 24.25
CA TYR A 269 26.46 8.56 23.62
C TYR A 269 24.93 8.64 23.64
N PRO A 270 24.31 9.74 24.14
CA PRO A 270 22.86 9.83 24.28
C PRO A 270 22.13 9.71 22.94
N ALA A 271 21.13 8.84 22.86
CA ALA A 271 20.38 8.57 21.62
C ALA A 271 19.70 9.83 21.08
N GLU A 272 19.23 10.72 21.96
CA GLU A 272 18.56 11.97 21.61
C GLU A 272 19.49 13.00 20.95
N ARG A 273 20.81 12.79 21.04
CA ARG A 273 21.84 13.65 20.44
C ARG A 273 22.42 13.09 19.15
N ILE A 274 22.02 11.89 18.76
CA ILE A 274 22.49 11.27 17.51
C ILE A 274 21.85 12.04 16.35
N GLN A 275 22.69 12.58 15.47
CA GLN A 275 22.25 13.16 14.21
C GLN A 275 22.49 12.14 13.10
N GLN A 276 21.43 11.82 12.36
CA GLN A 276 21.55 10.96 11.19
C GLN A 276 22.41 11.69 10.14
N PRO A 277 23.54 11.12 9.71
CA PRO A 277 24.37 11.73 8.67
C PRO A 277 23.63 11.72 7.32
N HIS A 278 24.04 12.61 6.40
CA HIS A 278 23.55 12.61 5.02
C HIS A 278 24.72 12.39 4.05
N PRO A 279 24.74 11.28 3.29
CA PRO A 279 23.74 10.21 3.27
C PRO A 279 23.76 9.37 4.56
N ASP A 280 22.63 8.74 4.89
CA ASP A 280 22.54 7.81 6.01
C ASP A 280 23.18 6.47 5.61
N PRO A 281 24.24 5.99 6.30
CA PRO A 281 24.88 4.72 5.99
C PRO A 281 23.98 3.50 6.22
N LEU A 282 22.86 3.64 6.94
CA LEU A 282 21.88 2.57 7.16
C LEU A 282 20.68 2.63 6.22
N ALA A 283 20.57 3.64 5.34
CA ALA A 283 19.38 3.87 4.53
C ALA A 283 18.90 2.64 3.71
N SER A 284 19.83 1.84 3.18
CA SER A 284 19.54 0.64 2.40
C SER A 284 19.46 -0.66 3.22
N SER A 285 19.92 -0.64 4.47
CA SER A 285 20.05 -1.84 5.33
C SER A 285 19.12 -1.83 6.53
N GLN A 286 18.44 -0.72 6.81
CA GLN A 286 17.58 -0.56 7.99
C GLN A 286 16.50 -1.64 8.06
N TYR A 287 15.80 -1.93 6.96
CA TYR A 287 14.84 -3.03 6.89
C TYR A 287 15.48 -4.37 7.31
N SER A 288 16.63 -4.72 6.70
CA SER A 288 17.34 -5.97 7.00
C SER A 288 17.77 -6.07 8.45
N VAL A 289 18.23 -4.97 9.06
CA VAL A 289 18.62 -4.92 10.48
C VAL A 289 17.45 -5.22 11.41
N ILE A 290 16.25 -4.76 11.05
CA ILE A 290 15.06 -4.90 11.91
C ILE A 290 14.39 -6.26 11.72
N TYR A 291 14.23 -6.73 10.47
CA TYR A 291 13.28 -7.81 10.15
C TYR A 291 13.90 -9.14 9.71
N TRP A 292 15.22 -9.27 9.67
CA TRP A 292 15.86 -10.51 9.20
C TRP A 292 15.40 -11.75 10.00
N VAL A 293 15.20 -11.63 11.32
CA VAL A 293 14.74 -12.75 12.17
C VAL A 293 13.29 -13.10 11.87
N ASP A 294 12.43 -12.11 11.66
CA ASP A 294 11.02 -12.33 11.36
C ASP A 294 10.86 -13.15 10.07
N HIS A 295 11.66 -12.85 9.05
CA HIS A 295 11.69 -13.64 7.82
C HIS A 295 12.17 -15.09 8.06
N LEU A 296 13.13 -15.31 8.96
CA LEU A 296 13.53 -16.67 9.34
C LEU A 296 12.39 -17.41 10.05
N CYS A 297 11.66 -16.73 10.93
CA CYS A 297 10.53 -17.29 11.67
C CYS A 297 9.37 -17.69 10.74
N ASP A 298 9.01 -16.83 9.77
CA ASP A 298 7.90 -17.10 8.84
C ASP A 298 8.23 -18.15 7.77
N PHE A 299 9.50 -18.50 7.60
CA PHE A 299 9.91 -19.62 6.77
C PHE A 299 9.52 -20.98 7.39
N PHE A 300 9.76 -21.16 8.69
CA PHE A 300 9.46 -22.41 9.41
C PHE A 300 7.95 -22.61 9.58
#